data_AF-A0A923TE58-F1
#
_entry.id   AF-A0A923TE58-F1
#
_cell.length_a   1.000
_cell.length_b   1.000
_cell.length_c   1.000
_cell.angle_alpha   90.00
_cell.angle_beta   90.00
_cell.angle_gamma   90.00
#
_symmetry.space_group_name_H-M   'P 1'
#
loop_
_entity.id
_entity.type
_entity.pdbx_description
1 polymer ?
#
loop_
_entity_poly.entity_id
_entity_poly.type
_entity_poly.pdbx_seq_one_letter_code
_entity_poly.pdbx_strand_id
1 'polypeptide(L)'
;MSNKFLLLLSFALLLVVTACVEDEDPIIENEEELITSVTLTLFPNGPQETVTFGFSDPDGDGGAAPSFSTTGTLQANASYRGMVSFGSPEGSIDAEILAEGEEHQIFYQVSSGLDMTVTYNDVDAQNQPLGLNVNVTTGVAGTGSLTVTLLHEPNKAAGATIGNPAPAGGSTDAEVTFPVSIQ
;
A
#
# COMPACT_ATOMS: atom_id res chain seq x y z
N MET A 1 80.82 -39.94 -3.11
CA MET A 1 80.72 -38.78 -4.02
C MET A 1 79.35 -38.17 -3.86
N SER A 2 79.35 -36.87 -3.60
CA SER A 2 78.20 -36.01 -3.32
C SER A 2 77.21 -35.91 -4.48
N ASN A 3 75.90 -35.83 -4.21
CA ASN A 3 75.21 -34.54 -4.20
C ASN A 3 73.72 -34.64 -3.79
N LYS A 4 73.36 -33.66 -2.97
CA LYS A 4 72.02 -33.26 -2.51
C LYS A 4 71.11 -32.90 -3.70
N PHE A 5 69.80 -33.18 -3.59
CA PHE A 5 68.76 -32.13 -3.66
C PHE A 5 67.38 -32.65 -3.21
N LEU A 6 66.75 -31.90 -2.30
CA LEU A 6 65.37 -32.00 -1.83
C LEU A 6 64.38 -31.52 -2.91
N LEU A 7 63.19 -32.11 -2.99
CA LEU A 7 61.87 -31.42 -3.06
C LEU A 7 60.77 -32.51 -3.16
N LEU A 8 60.10 -32.91 -2.07
CA LEU A 8 58.81 -32.39 -1.58
C LEU A 8 57.68 -32.34 -2.62
N LEU A 9 56.89 -33.43 -2.61
CA LEU A 9 55.43 -33.50 -2.57
C LEU A 9 54.64 -32.24 -2.99
N SER A 10 53.84 -32.34 -4.06
CA SER A 10 52.46 -31.85 -4.04
C SER A 10 51.60 -32.47 -5.15
N PHE A 11 50.46 -32.97 -4.70
CA PHE A 11 49.39 -33.62 -5.43
C PHE A 11 48.56 -32.55 -6.16
N ALA A 12 48.66 -32.47 -7.49
CA ALA A 12 47.80 -31.58 -8.28
C ALA A 12 46.46 -32.29 -8.53
N LEU A 13 45.55 -32.16 -7.57
CA LEU A 13 44.13 -32.47 -7.73
C LEU A 13 43.52 -31.40 -8.63
N LEU A 14 43.17 -31.77 -9.87
CA LEU A 14 42.39 -30.91 -10.75
C LEU A 14 40.95 -30.87 -10.22
N LEU A 15 40.66 -29.87 -9.40
CA LEU A 15 39.31 -29.59 -8.93
C LEU A 15 38.55 -28.90 -10.08
N VAL A 16 37.71 -29.65 -10.77
CA VAL A 16 36.74 -29.08 -11.72
C VAL A 16 35.63 -28.47 -10.88
N VAL A 17 35.72 -27.17 -10.60
CA VAL A 17 34.61 -26.39 -10.05
C VAL A 17 33.71 -25.97 -11.21
N THR A 18 32.71 -26.78 -11.52
CA THR A 18 31.52 -26.28 -12.23
C THR A 18 30.68 -25.52 -11.19
N ALA A 19 30.99 -24.25 -11.00
CA ALA A 19 30.06 -23.34 -10.35
C ALA A 19 28.95 -23.05 -11.36
N CYS A 20 27.83 -23.77 -11.25
CA CYS A 20 26.55 -23.22 -11.66
C CYS A 20 26.31 -22.04 -10.73
N VAL A 21 26.60 -20.83 -11.21
CA VAL A 21 25.89 -19.66 -10.71
C VAL A 21 24.56 -19.72 -11.43
N GLU A 22 23.51 -20.11 -10.70
CA GLU A 22 22.17 -19.73 -11.07
C GLU A 22 22.20 -18.20 -11.07
N ASP A 23 22.16 -17.60 -12.26
CA ASP A 23 21.82 -16.19 -12.44
C ASP A 23 20.37 -16.05 -11.96
N GLU A 24 20.20 -15.99 -10.64
CA GLU A 24 19.06 -15.29 -10.07
C GLU A 24 19.32 -13.83 -10.45
N ASP A 25 18.59 -13.34 -11.45
CA ASP A 25 18.58 -11.92 -11.79
C ASP A 25 18.48 -11.13 -10.47
N PRO A 26 19.29 -10.08 -10.26
CA PRO A 26 19.21 -9.30 -9.04
C PRO A 26 17.77 -8.82 -8.88
N ILE A 27 17.15 -9.18 -7.76
CA ILE A 27 15.86 -8.62 -7.36
C ILE A 27 16.12 -7.13 -7.24
N ILE A 28 15.55 -6.34 -8.15
CA ILE A 28 15.56 -4.88 -8.01
C ILE A 28 14.56 -4.62 -6.89
N GLU A 29 15.06 -4.39 -5.67
CA GLU A 29 14.21 -3.89 -4.60
C GLU A 29 13.64 -2.55 -5.08
N ASN A 30 12.31 -2.46 -5.09
CA ASN A 30 11.63 -1.24 -5.48
C ASN A 30 11.83 -0.21 -4.37
N GLU A 31 12.28 1.00 -4.72
CA GLU A 31 12.53 2.04 -3.71
C GLU A 31 11.19 2.58 -3.19
N GLU A 32 11.13 3.02 -1.92
CA GLU A 32 9.91 3.65 -1.38
C GLU A 32 9.49 4.86 -2.25
N GLU A 33 8.31 4.77 -2.86
CA GLU A 33 7.79 5.79 -3.76
C GLU A 33 7.22 7.00 -3.00
N LEU A 34 7.53 8.21 -3.48
CA LEU A 34 6.98 9.44 -2.90
C LEU A 34 5.52 9.63 -3.31
N ILE A 35 4.59 9.37 -2.39
CA ILE A 35 3.16 9.60 -2.63
C ILE A 35 2.83 11.09 -2.55
N THR A 36 2.39 11.66 -3.66
CA THR A 36 2.00 13.07 -3.78
C THR A 36 0.51 13.26 -4.03
N SER A 37 -0.24 12.19 -4.27
CA SER A 37 -1.69 12.27 -4.44
C SER A 37 -2.40 11.00 -3.98
N VAL A 38 -3.59 11.18 -3.40
CA VAL A 38 -4.50 10.10 -3.00
C VAL A 38 -5.91 10.48 -3.41
N THR A 39 -6.57 9.60 -4.16
CA THR A 39 -7.96 9.79 -4.61
C THR A 39 -8.81 8.61 -4.18
N LEU A 40 -9.81 8.84 -3.33
CA LEU A 40 -10.83 7.85 -2.97
C LEU A 40 -12.13 8.15 -3.73
N THR A 41 -12.52 7.26 -4.64
CA THR A 41 -13.77 7.35 -5.40
C THR A 41 -14.78 6.34 -4.90
N LEU A 42 -15.96 6.81 -4.49
CA LEU A 42 -17.10 6.01 -4.03
C LEU A 42 -18.17 5.95 -5.11
N PHE A 43 -18.32 4.78 -5.72
CA PHE A 43 -19.35 4.49 -6.71
C PHE A 43 -20.62 4.00 -6.01
N PRO A 44 -21.79 4.63 -6.23
CA PRO A 44 -23.01 4.28 -5.55
C PRO A 44 -23.55 2.94 -6.05
N ASN A 45 -24.08 2.11 -5.15
CA ASN A 45 -24.80 0.87 -5.50
C ASN A 45 -26.29 1.14 -5.81
N GLY A 46 -26.68 2.41 -5.98
CA GLY A 46 -28.05 2.87 -6.13
C GLY A 46 -28.14 4.18 -6.93
N PRO A 47 -29.21 4.98 -6.75
CA PRO A 47 -29.44 6.19 -7.54
C PRO A 47 -28.63 7.41 -7.08
N GLN A 48 -27.79 7.27 -6.06
CA GLN A 48 -26.93 8.35 -5.58
C GLN A 48 -25.89 8.75 -6.64
N GLU A 49 -25.18 9.84 -6.41
CA GLU A 49 -24.05 10.24 -7.25
C GLU A 49 -22.73 9.60 -6.79
N THR A 50 -21.74 9.59 -7.69
CA THR A 50 -20.36 9.25 -7.33
C THR A 50 -19.79 10.35 -6.45
N VAL A 51 -19.11 9.94 -5.37
CA VAL A 51 -18.40 10.85 -4.47
C VAL A 51 -16.91 10.63 -4.64
N THR A 52 -16.12 11.71 -4.75
CA THR A 52 -14.66 11.62 -4.84
C THR A 52 -14.04 12.50 -3.78
N PHE A 53 -13.16 11.93 -2.96
CA PHE A 53 -12.26 12.63 -2.07
C PHE A 53 -10.87 12.65 -2.71
N GLY A 54 -10.24 13.83 -2.76
CA GLY A 54 -8.92 14.00 -3.35
C GLY A 54 -7.98 14.72 -2.39
N PHE A 55 -6.74 14.26 -2.35
CA PHE A 55 -5.59 14.86 -1.68
C PHE A 55 -4.49 15.06 -2.72
N SER A 56 -3.80 16.22 -2.65
CA SER A 56 -2.64 16.50 -3.48
C SER A 56 -1.62 17.33 -2.72
N ASP A 57 -0.37 16.87 -2.80
CA ASP A 57 0.83 17.51 -2.24
C ASP A 57 2.01 17.37 -3.24
N PRO A 58 2.06 18.17 -4.31
CA PRO A 58 2.99 17.97 -5.42
C PRO A 58 4.47 18.16 -5.09
N ASP A 59 4.79 18.89 -4.03
CA ASP A 59 6.15 19.10 -3.52
C ASP A 59 6.51 18.15 -2.35
N GLY A 60 5.58 17.27 -1.97
CA GLY A 60 5.77 16.32 -0.88
C GLY A 60 5.92 16.99 0.48
N ASP A 61 6.62 16.33 1.39
CA ASP A 61 6.80 16.85 2.74
C ASP A 61 7.55 18.19 2.78
N GLY A 62 6.87 19.21 3.30
CA GLY A 62 7.39 20.57 3.39
C GLY A 62 7.10 21.38 2.13
N GLY A 63 7.39 22.69 2.17
CA GLY A 63 6.99 23.58 1.08
C GLY A 63 5.55 24.06 1.22
N ALA A 64 4.72 23.84 0.19
CA ALA A 64 3.32 24.23 0.19
C ALA A 64 2.49 23.36 1.15
N ALA A 65 1.33 23.88 1.56
CA ALA A 65 0.38 23.03 2.29
C ALA A 65 -0.37 22.15 1.29
N PRO A 66 -0.67 20.89 1.64
CA PRO A 66 -1.44 20.01 0.78
C PRO A 66 -2.85 20.57 0.57
N SER A 67 -3.47 20.14 -0.53
CA SER A 67 -4.84 20.52 -0.89
C SER A 67 -5.78 19.32 -0.79
N PHE A 68 -7.02 19.60 -0.36
CA PHE A 68 -8.09 18.61 -0.27
C PHE A 68 -9.26 19.04 -1.15
N SER A 69 -9.92 18.06 -1.75
CA SER A 69 -11.13 18.27 -2.54
C SER A 69 -12.17 17.21 -2.25
N THR A 70 -13.44 17.58 -2.40
CA THR A 70 -14.56 16.64 -2.37
C THR A 70 -15.55 17.02 -3.45
N THR A 71 -15.94 16.05 -4.27
CA THR A 71 -17.00 16.21 -5.27
C THR A 71 -18.13 15.23 -4.97
N GLY A 72 -19.36 15.65 -5.22
CA GLY A 72 -20.56 14.87 -4.91
C GLY A 72 -20.91 14.92 -3.42
N THR A 73 -22.04 14.29 -3.09
CA THR A 73 -22.68 14.31 -1.79
C THR A 73 -22.79 12.89 -1.28
N LEU A 74 -22.06 12.59 -0.19
CA LEU A 74 -22.16 11.30 0.48
C LEU A 74 -23.49 11.24 1.24
N GLN A 75 -24.40 10.37 0.79
CA GLN A 75 -25.76 10.30 1.32
C GLN A 75 -25.81 9.40 2.56
N ALA A 76 -26.72 9.70 3.48
CA ALA A 76 -27.08 8.85 4.61
C ALA A 76 -27.79 7.55 4.14
N ASN A 77 -27.66 6.48 4.93
CA ASN A 77 -28.30 5.19 4.71
C ASN A 77 -28.05 4.61 3.30
N ALA A 78 -26.82 4.76 2.80
CA ALA A 78 -26.44 4.36 1.45
C ALA A 78 -25.27 3.37 1.46
N SER A 79 -25.01 2.76 0.31
CA SER A 79 -23.86 1.88 0.12
C SER A 79 -23.12 2.22 -1.19
N TYR A 80 -21.81 2.11 -1.13
CA TYR A 80 -20.90 2.45 -2.21
C TYR A 80 -19.81 1.39 -2.34
N ARG A 81 -19.32 1.17 -3.55
CA ARG A 81 -18.03 0.54 -3.81
C ARG A 81 -16.97 1.62 -3.88
N GLY A 82 -16.00 1.59 -2.98
CA GLY A 82 -14.85 2.48 -2.96
C GLY A 82 -13.67 1.93 -3.77
N MET A 83 -12.96 2.81 -4.45
CA MET A 83 -11.66 2.57 -5.08
C MET A 83 -10.71 3.68 -4.66
N VAL A 84 -9.57 3.34 -4.07
CA VAL A 84 -8.49 4.29 -3.81
C VAL A 84 -7.45 4.19 -4.93
N SER A 85 -6.87 5.34 -5.29
CA SER A 85 -5.77 5.46 -6.23
C SER A 85 -4.68 6.32 -5.62
N PHE A 86 -3.43 5.92 -5.78
CA PHE A 86 -2.24 6.60 -5.32
C PHE A 86 -1.41 7.08 -6.51
N GLY A 87 -0.75 8.22 -6.36
CA GLY A 87 0.13 8.76 -7.38
C GLY A 87 1.37 9.43 -6.83
N SER A 88 2.46 9.27 -7.57
CA SER A 88 3.75 9.91 -7.44
C SER A 88 3.91 11.04 -8.49
N PRO A 89 5.03 11.78 -8.48
CA PRO A 89 5.37 12.70 -9.57
C PRO A 89 5.48 12.01 -10.95
N GLU A 90 5.83 10.73 -11.03
CA GLU A 90 5.88 9.95 -12.28
C GLU A 90 4.52 9.50 -12.79
N GLY A 91 3.50 9.43 -11.93
CA GLY A 91 2.15 9.03 -12.31
C GLY A 91 1.46 8.17 -11.25
N SER A 92 0.48 7.37 -11.69
CA SER A 92 -0.21 6.44 -10.79
C SER A 92 0.66 5.23 -10.50
N ILE A 93 0.65 4.78 -9.24
CA ILE A 93 1.37 3.59 -8.77
C ILE A 93 0.44 2.40 -8.46
N ASP A 94 -0.84 2.48 -8.84
CA ASP A 94 -1.83 1.46 -8.49
C ASP A 94 -1.47 0.07 -9.05
N ALA A 95 -0.82 0.03 -10.23
CA ALA A 95 -0.38 -1.20 -10.86
C ALA A 95 0.78 -1.87 -10.10
N GLU A 96 1.62 -1.07 -9.47
CA GLU A 96 2.74 -1.50 -8.65
C GLU A 96 2.25 -2.05 -7.32
N ILE A 97 1.42 -1.29 -6.59
CA ILE A 97 0.74 -1.75 -5.37
C ILE A 97 0.01 -3.08 -5.61
N LEU A 98 -0.61 -3.24 -6.79
CA LEU A 98 -1.28 -4.49 -7.15
C LEU A 98 -0.30 -5.64 -7.42
N ALA A 99 0.82 -5.37 -8.10
CA ALA A 99 1.84 -6.37 -8.39
C ALA A 99 2.57 -6.82 -7.12
N GLU A 100 2.85 -5.89 -6.22
CA GLU A 100 3.52 -6.04 -4.94
C GLU A 100 2.51 -6.17 -3.80
N GLY A 101 1.33 -6.72 -4.09
CA GLY A 101 0.21 -6.75 -3.14
C GLY A 101 0.50 -7.51 -1.85
N GLU A 102 1.50 -8.38 -1.81
CA GLU A 102 1.95 -9.07 -0.59
C GLU A 102 2.73 -8.14 0.36
N GLU A 103 3.39 -7.13 -0.20
CA GLU A 103 4.20 -6.13 0.50
C GLU A 103 3.39 -4.87 0.83
N HIS A 104 2.17 -4.74 0.31
CA HIS A 104 1.32 -3.57 0.55
C HIS A 104 0.01 -3.92 1.24
N GLN A 105 -0.45 -3.07 2.17
CA GLN A 105 -1.81 -3.12 2.68
C GLN A 105 -2.35 -1.73 2.99
N ILE A 106 -3.59 -1.48 2.58
CA ILE A 106 -4.29 -0.23 2.77
C ILE A 106 -5.30 -0.36 3.92
N PHE A 107 -5.35 0.65 4.78
CA PHE A 107 -6.19 0.71 5.98
C PHE A 107 -7.10 1.93 5.95
N TYR A 108 -8.26 1.81 6.60
CA TYR A 108 -9.34 2.79 6.60
C TYR A 108 -9.88 2.98 8.02
N GLN A 109 -9.44 4.07 8.67
CA GLN A 109 -9.82 4.39 10.04
C GLN A 109 -10.92 5.47 10.03
N VAL A 110 -12.12 5.07 10.46
CA VAL A 110 -13.27 5.97 10.59
C VAL A 110 -13.21 6.64 11.95
N SER A 111 -13.29 7.98 11.99
CA SER A 111 -13.31 8.73 13.25
C SER A 111 -14.51 8.36 14.13
N SER A 112 -14.33 8.40 15.45
CA SER A 112 -15.43 8.16 16.39
C SER A 112 -16.61 9.12 16.14
N GLY A 113 -17.82 8.57 16.01
CA GLY A 113 -19.06 9.36 15.85
C GLY A 113 -19.49 9.59 14.39
N LEU A 114 -18.67 9.21 13.41
CA LEU A 114 -19.10 9.12 12.01
C LEU A 114 -19.76 7.75 11.77
N ASP A 115 -21.02 7.73 11.37
CA ASP A 115 -21.77 6.50 11.08
C ASP A 115 -21.41 5.97 9.69
N MET A 116 -20.19 5.43 9.59
CA MET A 116 -19.61 4.86 8.38
C MET A 116 -18.93 3.54 8.71
N THR A 117 -19.13 2.54 7.85
CA THR A 117 -18.40 1.27 7.91
C THR A 117 -17.68 1.02 6.59
N VAL A 118 -16.42 0.62 6.68
CA VAL A 118 -15.58 0.24 5.53
C VAL A 118 -15.17 -1.22 5.68
N THR A 119 -15.20 -1.98 4.58
CA THR A 119 -14.76 -3.38 4.55
C THR A 119 -13.97 -3.66 3.28
N TYR A 120 -12.97 -4.53 3.36
CA TYR A 120 -12.18 -4.95 2.21
C TYR A 120 -13.05 -5.61 1.14
N ASN A 121 -12.75 -5.33 -0.13
CA ASN A 121 -13.41 -5.93 -1.29
C ASN A 121 -12.41 -6.50 -2.31
N ASP A 122 -11.16 -6.65 -1.91
CA ASP A 122 -10.10 -7.30 -2.66
C ASP A 122 -9.06 -7.95 -1.74
N VAL A 123 -8.23 -8.79 -2.34
CA VAL A 123 -7.14 -9.52 -1.69
C VAL A 123 -5.95 -9.61 -2.64
N ASP A 124 -4.77 -9.84 -2.09
CA ASP A 124 -3.55 -10.17 -2.82
C ASP A 124 -3.52 -11.66 -3.25
N ALA A 125 -2.40 -12.08 -3.84
CA ALA A 125 -2.17 -13.45 -4.30
C ALA A 125 -2.20 -14.51 -3.19
N GLN A 126 -1.97 -14.12 -1.93
CA GLN A 126 -2.06 -14.99 -0.75
C GLN A 126 -3.44 -14.98 -0.08
N ASN A 127 -4.44 -14.34 -0.70
CA ASN A 127 -5.77 -14.11 -0.12
C ASN A 127 -5.74 -13.26 1.17
N GLN A 128 -4.74 -12.42 1.36
CA GLN A 128 -4.71 -11.43 2.43
C GLN A 128 -5.27 -10.09 1.93
N PRO A 129 -5.86 -9.25 2.79
CA PRO A 129 -6.43 -7.99 2.33
C PRO A 129 -5.39 -7.07 1.68
N LEU A 130 -5.78 -6.43 0.57
CA LEU A 130 -4.97 -5.41 -0.09
C LEU A 130 -5.55 -4.02 0.16
N GLY A 131 -6.83 -3.80 -0.16
CA GLY A 131 -7.56 -2.58 0.13
C GLY A 131 -7.57 -1.53 -0.97
N LEU A 132 -7.20 -1.84 -2.22
CA LEU A 132 -7.44 -0.92 -3.34
C LEU A 132 -8.94 -0.74 -3.60
N ASN A 133 -9.73 -1.78 -3.29
CA ASN A 133 -11.18 -1.80 -3.39
C ASN A 133 -11.81 -2.08 -2.02
N VAL A 134 -12.84 -1.30 -1.69
CA VAL A 134 -13.60 -1.46 -0.44
C VAL A 134 -15.10 -1.37 -0.68
N ASN A 135 -15.89 -1.90 0.25
CA ASN A 135 -17.31 -1.57 0.38
C ASN A 135 -17.47 -0.56 1.51
N VAL A 136 -18.22 0.51 1.23
CA VAL A 136 -18.55 1.57 2.20
C VAL A 136 -20.06 1.58 2.42
N THR A 137 -20.48 1.62 3.67
CA THR A 137 -21.86 1.88 4.06
C THR A 137 -21.93 3.08 4.97
N THR A 138 -22.96 3.90 4.79
CA THR A 138 -23.24 5.09 5.60
C THR A 138 -24.54 4.88 6.35
N GLY A 139 -24.59 5.32 7.60
CA GLY A 139 -25.80 5.36 8.41
C GLY A 139 -26.37 6.76 8.50
N VAL A 140 -26.59 7.27 9.71
CA VAL A 140 -27.19 8.60 9.91
C VAL A 140 -26.30 9.75 9.45
N ALA A 141 -26.93 10.87 9.08
CA ALA A 141 -26.22 12.10 8.73
C ALA A 141 -25.32 12.58 9.87
N GLY A 142 -24.14 13.06 9.53
CA GLY A 142 -23.11 13.43 10.49
C GLY A 142 -21.78 13.77 9.82
N THR A 143 -20.87 14.34 10.60
CA THR A 143 -19.55 14.75 10.13
C THR A 143 -18.45 14.07 10.93
N GLY A 144 -17.33 13.78 10.27
CA GLY A 144 -16.15 13.22 10.90
C GLY A 144 -14.99 13.18 9.91
N SER A 145 -14.10 12.21 10.08
CA SER A 145 -13.01 11.97 9.16
C SER A 145 -12.82 10.50 8.84
N LEU A 146 -12.19 10.25 7.69
CA LEU A 146 -11.71 8.95 7.25
C LEU A 146 -10.22 9.06 6.97
N THR A 147 -9.40 8.33 7.73
CA THR A 147 -7.96 8.23 7.50
C THR A 147 -7.67 7.01 6.64
N VAL A 148 -6.99 7.22 5.51
CA VAL A 148 -6.52 6.19 4.59
C VAL A 148 -5.00 6.08 4.76
N THR A 149 -4.51 4.88 5.07
CA THR A 149 -3.08 4.61 5.29
C THR A 149 -2.64 3.51 4.34
N LEU A 150 -1.61 3.76 3.53
CA LEU A 150 -0.87 2.73 2.78
C LEU A 150 0.37 2.35 3.61
N LEU A 151 0.52 1.06 3.89
CA LEU A 151 1.72 0.53 4.52
C LEU A 151 2.51 -0.33 3.54
N HIS A 152 3.84 -0.16 3.59
CA HIS A 152 4.83 -1.01 2.94
C HIS A 152 5.42 -2.01 3.96
N GLU A 153 5.59 -3.25 3.51
CA GLU A 153 5.97 -4.44 4.26
C GLU A 153 5.21 -4.68 5.59
N PRO A 154 3.85 -4.55 5.64
CA PRO A 154 3.11 -4.85 6.85
C PRO A 154 3.11 -6.36 7.15
N ASN A 155 3.22 -6.73 8.43
CA ASN A 155 2.89 -8.08 8.86
C ASN A 155 1.36 -8.28 8.87
N LYS A 156 0.82 -8.69 7.73
CA LYS A 156 -0.63 -8.91 7.54
C LYS A 156 -1.24 -9.98 8.46
N ALA A 157 -0.42 -10.84 9.06
CA ALA A 157 -0.86 -11.86 10.03
C ALA A 157 -0.87 -11.37 11.49
N ALA A 158 -0.36 -10.16 11.78
CA ALA A 158 -0.22 -9.64 13.13
C ALA A 158 -1.52 -9.15 13.79
N GLY A 159 -2.68 -9.44 13.20
CA GLY A 159 -3.99 -9.12 13.77
C GLY A 159 -4.41 -7.65 13.60
N ALA A 160 -3.79 -6.93 12.65
CA ALA A 160 -4.31 -5.64 12.21
C ALA A 160 -5.72 -5.81 11.65
N THR A 161 -6.54 -4.79 11.83
CA THR A 161 -7.88 -4.73 11.24
C THR A 161 -7.94 -3.52 10.32
N ILE A 162 -8.91 -3.49 9.41
CA ILE A 162 -9.06 -2.38 8.46
C ILE A 162 -9.05 -1.01 9.14
N GLY A 163 -9.60 -0.89 10.35
CA GLY A 163 -9.63 0.35 11.13
C GLY A 163 -8.56 0.47 12.22
N ASN A 164 -7.58 -0.45 12.27
CA ASN A 164 -6.48 -0.40 13.22
C ASN A 164 -5.21 -1.02 12.60
N PRO A 165 -4.38 -0.22 11.92
CA PRO A 165 -3.15 -0.70 11.28
C PRO A 165 -2.03 -1.03 12.27
N ALA A 166 -2.05 -0.46 13.49
CA ALA A 166 -0.91 -0.50 14.41
C ALA A 166 -0.28 -1.89 14.66
N PRO A 167 -1.05 -3.00 14.72
CA PRO A 167 -0.46 -4.33 14.89
C PRO A 167 0.39 -4.80 13.70
N ALA A 168 0.17 -4.29 12.49
CA ALA A 168 0.85 -4.74 11.28
C ALA A 168 2.34 -4.33 11.23
N GLY A 169 2.73 -3.22 11.85
CA GLY A 169 4.08 -2.67 11.67
C GLY A 169 4.28 -2.14 10.24
N GLY A 170 5.46 -2.33 9.65
CA GLY A 170 5.81 -1.78 8.33
C GLY A 170 6.19 -0.30 8.34
N SER A 171 6.56 0.25 7.18
CA SER A 171 6.68 1.69 6.95
C SER A 171 5.37 2.25 6.40
N THR A 172 5.20 3.57 6.53
CA THR A 172 4.00 4.27 6.04
C THR A 172 4.37 5.09 4.82
N ASP A 173 3.90 4.68 3.65
CA ASP A 173 4.13 5.40 2.39
C ASP A 173 3.18 6.59 2.26
N ALA A 174 1.95 6.44 2.77
CA ALA A 174 0.97 7.51 2.78
C ALA A 174 0.01 7.39 3.97
N GLU A 175 -0.31 8.52 4.59
CA GLU A 175 -1.39 8.64 5.56
C GLU A 175 -2.17 9.94 5.32
N VAL A 176 -3.41 9.81 4.83
CA VAL A 176 -4.24 10.95 4.46
C VAL A 176 -5.56 10.92 5.23
N THR A 177 -5.89 12.02 5.90
CA THR A 177 -7.16 12.15 6.63
C THR A 177 -8.13 13.05 5.87
N PHE A 178 -9.16 12.44 5.27
CA PHE A 178 -10.22 13.16 4.58
C PHE A 178 -11.29 13.66 5.57
N PRO A 179 -11.71 14.93 5.51
CA PRO A 179 -12.93 15.37 6.16
C PRO A 179 -14.15 14.77 5.43
N VAL A 180 -15.09 14.20 6.18
CA VAL A 180 -16.27 13.51 5.64
C VAL A 180 -17.54 14.11 6.21
N SER A 181 -18.54 14.29 5.34
CA SER A 181 -19.89 14.73 5.70
C SER A 181 -20.92 13.81 5.04
N ILE A 182 -21.69 13.10 5.87
CA ILE A 182 -22.84 12.28 5.46
C ILE A 182 -24.10 13.15 5.58
N GLN A 183 -24.91 13.20 4.53
CA GLN A 183 -26.08 14.08 4.40
C GLN A 183 -27.38 13.32 4.11
#